data_AF-A0A158J838-F1
#
_entry.id   AF-A0A158J838-F1
#
_cell.length_a   1.000
_cell.length_b   1.000
_cell.length_c   1.000
_cell.angle_alpha   90.00
_cell.angle_beta   90.00
_cell.angle_gamma   90.00
#
_symmetry.space_group_name_H-M   'P 1'
#
loop_
_entity.id
_entity.type
_entity.pdbx_description
1 polymer ?
#
loop_
_entity_poly.entity_id
_entity_poly.type
_entity_poly.pdbx_seq_one_letter_code
_entity_poly.pdbx_strand_id
1 'polypeptide(L)'
;MNKFSKYVGLDVHQETIAGAVADMAGEVRYKGEIVNTPEAIAKVVGQLKRGTGRMAFCYEAGPCGYTICRQLRQLKLDCQVVAPSLIPKKPGERVKTDRRDALSLARLHRAGELSPVWIPDEAGGVARSDPCA
;
A
#
# COMPACT_ATOMS: atom_id res chain seq x y z
N MET A 1 17.83 6.95 5.27
CA MET A 1 17.42 8.02 4.33
C MET A 1 16.05 7.68 3.76
N ASN A 2 14.99 8.36 4.20
CA ASN A 2 13.63 8.05 3.74
C ASN A 2 13.44 8.50 2.29
N LYS A 3 13.39 7.52 1.37
CA LYS A 3 13.23 7.74 -0.07
C LYS A 3 11.81 8.22 -0.46
N PHE A 4 10.85 8.19 0.46
CA PHE A 4 9.43 8.47 0.21
C PHE A 4 8.93 9.60 1.11
N SER A 5 8.14 10.50 0.54
CA SER A 5 7.50 11.61 1.27
C SER A 5 6.12 11.24 1.82
N LYS A 6 5.52 10.17 1.28
CA LYS A 6 4.21 9.66 1.67
C LYS A 6 4.20 8.14 1.58
N TYR A 7 3.56 7.51 2.56
CA TYR A 7 3.35 6.07 2.64
C TYR A 7 1.84 5.81 2.58
N VAL A 8 1.39 4.97 1.66
CA VAL A 8 -0.02 4.72 1.41
C VAL A 8 -0.32 3.28 1.82
N GLY A 9 -1.25 3.10 2.74
CA GLY A 9 -1.80 1.80 3.11
C GLY A 9 -3.11 1.58 2.38
N LEU A 10 -3.20 0.49 1.62
CA LEU A 10 -4.42 0.06 0.96
C LEU A 10 -4.88 -1.25 1.60
N ASP A 11 -6.14 -1.30 1.98
CA ASP A 11 -6.79 -2.54 2.37
C ASP A 11 -7.72 -2.97 1.23
N VAL A 12 -7.42 -4.13 0.64
CA VAL A 12 -8.02 -4.60 -0.61
C VAL A 12 -9.07 -5.65 -0.30
N HIS A 13 -10.33 -5.29 -0.52
CA HIS A 13 -11.48 -6.18 -0.46
C HIS A 13 -11.93 -6.58 -1.88
N GLN A 14 -12.87 -7.54 -1.97
CA GLN A 14 -13.37 -8.03 -3.27
C GLN A 14 -13.98 -6.91 -4.12
N GLU A 15 -14.73 -5.99 -3.50
CA GLU A 15 -15.45 -4.93 -4.21
C GLU A 15 -14.87 -3.53 -3.98
N THR A 16 -14.19 -3.31 -2.86
CA THR A 16 -13.70 -1.99 -2.43
C THR A 16 -12.25 -2.02 -2.00
N ILE A 17 -11.60 -0.87 -2.03
CA ILE A 17 -10.24 -0.66 -1.52
C ILE A 17 -10.28 0.55 -0.58
N ALA A 18 -9.97 0.33 0.69
CA ALA A 18 -9.82 1.41 1.66
C ALA A 18 -8.39 1.95 1.61
N GLY A 19 -8.24 3.28 1.50
CA GLY A 19 -6.94 3.93 1.38
C GLY A 19 -6.64 4.88 2.53
N ALA A 20 -5.42 4.81 3.06
CA ALA A 20 -4.87 5.76 4.03
C ALA A 20 -3.49 6.23 3.62
N VAL A 21 -3.13 7.45 4.01
CA VAL A 21 -1.83 8.07 3.70
C VAL A 21 -1.18 8.52 4.99
N ALA A 22 0.00 7.97 5.28
CA ALA A 22 0.91 8.46 6.30
C ALA A 22 1.93 9.42 5.67
N ASP A 23 2.12 10.58 6.31
CA ASP A 23 3.21 11.48 5.97
C ASP A 23 4.52 11.06 6.65
N MET A 24 5.58 11.85 6.44
CA MET A 24 6.87 11.69 7.11
C MET A 24 6.88 12.17 8.56
N ALA A 25 5.94 13.02 8.97
CA ALA A 25 5.91 13.63 10.29
C ALA A 25 5.35 12.67 11.35
N GLY A 26 4.29 11.93 11.02
CA GLY A 26 3.62 10.98 11.92
C GLY A 26 2.15 10.81 11.57
N GLU A 27 1.65 11.70 10.73
CA GLU A 27 0.24 11.92 10.54
C GLU A 27 -0.30 10.94 9.52
N VAL A 28 -1.16 10.04 9.98
CA VAL A 28 -1.87 9.10 9.13
C VAL A 28 -3.28 9.62 8.90
N ARG A 29 -3.60 9.92 7.65
CA ARG A 29 -4.91 10.42 7.21
C ARG A 29 -5.61 9.38 6.37
N TYR A 30 -6.81 9.01 6.80
CA TYR A 30 -7.70 8.20 5.98
C TYR A 30 -8.17 9.00 4.75
N LYS A 31 -8.10 8.40 3.56
CA LYS A 31 -8.54 9.02 2.31
C LYS A 31 -9.95 8.61 1.90
N GLY A 32 -10.44 7.47 2.38
CA GLY A 32 -11.73 6.92 2.00
C GLY A 32 -11.59 5.57 1.32
N GLU A 33 -12.72 5.09 0.81
CA GLU A 33 -12.83 3.82 0.09
C GLU A 33 -13.08 4.14 -1.39
N ILE A 34 -12.47 3.34 -2.26
CA ILE A 34 -12.73 3.36 -3.69
C ILE A 34 -13.23 1.99 -4.12
N VAL A 35 -13.87 1.92 -5.28
CA VAL A 35 -14.21 0.63 -5.88
C VAL A 35 -12.90 -0.06 -6.30
N ASN A 36 -12.83 -1.39 -6.15
CA ASN A 36 -11.70 -2.21 -6.59
C ASN A 36 -11.69 -2.34 -8.13
N THR A 37 -11.49 -1.21 -8.81
CA THR A 37 -11.33 -1.14 -10.27
C THR A 37 -10.04 -0.44 -10.65
N PRO A 38 -9.38 -0.86 -11.73
CA PRO A 38 -8.16 -0.22 -12.21
C PRO A 38 -8.33 1.28 -12.44
N GLU A 39 -9.48 1.73 -12.95
CA GLU A 39 -9.76 3.13 -13.24
C GLU A 39 -9.81 3.97 -11.96
N ALA A 40 -10.43 3.44 -10.90
CA ALA A 40 -10.52 4.13 -9.61
C ALA A 40 -9.14 4.26 -8.96
N ILE A 41 -8.32 3.21 -9.00
CA ILE A 41 -6.94 3.22 -8.51
C ILE A 41 -6.10 4.25 -9.27
N ALA A 42 -6.16 4.25 -10.60
CA ALA A 42 -5.44 5.20 -11.45
C ALA A 42 -5.85 6.65 -11.16
N LYS A 43 -7.14 6.89 -10.91
CA LYS A 43 -7.65 8.22 -10.55
C LYS A 43 -7.09 8.70 -9.20
N VAL A 44 -7.11 7.86 -8.17
CA VAL A 44 -6.53 8.19 -6.86
C VAL A 44 -5.02 8.43 -6.96
N VAL A 45 -4.32 7.56 -7.68
CA VAL A 45 -2.89 7.73 -7.96
C VAL A 45 -2.63 9.07 -8.64
N GLY A 46 -3.41 9.42 -9.67
CA GLY A 46 -3.30 10.68 -10.39
C GLY A 46 -3.50 11.89 -9.47
N GLN A 47 -4.46 11.82 -8.55
CA GLN A 47 -4.69 12.87 -7.55
C GLN A 47 -3.52 12.99 -6.57
N LEU A 48 -2.98 11.86 -6.08
CA LEU A 48 -1.88 11.84 -5.13
C LEU A 48 -0.55 12.28 -5.75
N LYS A 49 -0.32 11.96 -7.03
CA LYS A 49 0.85 12.38 -7.83
C LYS A 49 0.92 13.88 -8.09
N ARG A 50 -0.14 14.65 -7.85
CA ARG A 50 -0.10 16.13 -7.95
C ARG A 50 0.83 16.77 -6.91
N GLY A 51 1.30 16.02 -5.91
CA GLY A 51 2.33 16.46 -4.98
C GLY A 51 3.75 16.05 -5.44
N THR A 52 4.74 16.90 -5.16
CA THR A 52 6.17 16.76 -5.49
C THR A 52 6.94 15.74 -4.63
N GLY A 53 6.34 14.58 -4.33
CA GLY A 53 6.95 13.57 -3.47
C GLY A 53 6.87 12.16 -4.03
N ARG A 54 7.90 11.34 -3.76
CA ARG A 54 7.82 9.90 -3.99
C ARG A 54 6.84 9.27 -3.01
N MET A 55 6.01 8.36 -3.50
CA MET A 55 4.98 7.70 -2.71
C MET A 55 5.22 6.19 -2.77
N ALA A 56 5.20 5.55 -1.61
CA ALA A 56 5.24 4.10 -1.51
C ALA A 56 3.85 3.60 -1.11
N PHE A 57 3.34 2.62 -1.83
CA PHE A 57 2.07 1.95 -1.57
C PHE A 57 2.34 0.61 -0.90
N CYS A 58 1.51 0.24 0.06
CA CYS A 58 1.52 -1.07 0.69
C CYS A 58 0.09 -1.61 0.77
N TYR A 59 -0.08 -2.91 0.55
CA TYR A 59 -1.37 -3.56 0.76
C TYR A 59 -1.22 -5.01 1.21
N GLU A 60 -2.25 -5.52 1.88
CA GLU A 60 -2.29 -6.91 2.32
C GLU A 60 -2.59 -7.86 1.16
N ALA A 61 -1.83 -8.95 1.04
CA ALA A 61 -2.07 -9.96 0.03
C ALA A 61 -3.48 -10.54 0.20
N GLY A 62 -4.40 -10.07 -0.64
CA GLY A 62 -5.80 -10.45 -0.63
C GLY A 62 -6.14 -11.51 -1.69
N PRO A 63 -7.40 -12.00 -1.68
CA PRO A 63 -7.87 -13.00 -2.64
C PRO A 63 -7.86 -12.49 -4.09
N CYS A 64 -7.86 -11.16 -4.30
CA CYS A 64 -7.76 -10.52 -5.61
C CYS A 64 -6.33 -10.55 -6.20
N GLY A 65 -5.34 -11.07 -5.46
CA GLY A 65 -3.99 -11.33 -5.95
C GLY A 65 -3.12 -10.08 -6.15
N TYR A 66 -2.30 -10.11 -7.20
CA TYR A 66 -1.22 -9.15 -7.43
C TYR A 66 -1.48 -8.13 -8.54
N THR A 67 -2.71 -8.07 -9.05
CA THR A 67 -3.11 -7.19 -10.17
C THR A 67 -2.92 -5.72 -9.82
N ILE A 68 -3.31 -5.31 -8.61
CA ILE A 68 -3.12 -3.93 -8.11
C ILE A 68 -1.63 -3.58 -8.03
N CYS A 69 -0.79 -4.48 -7.51
CA CYS A 69 0.65 -4.26 -7.46
C CYS A 69 1.22 -4.03 -8.86
N ARG A 70 0.86 -4.88 -9.82
CA ARG A 70 1.29 -4.77 -11.22
C ARG A 70 0.85 -3.45 -11.84
N GLN A 71 -0.39 -3.05 -11.63
CA GLN A 71 -0.90 -1.77 -12.12
C GLN A 71 -0.14 -0.57 -11.54
N LEU A 72 0.11 -0.57 -10.22
CA LEU A 72 0.87 0.49 -9.57
C LEU A 72 2.32 0.56 -10.09
N ARG A 73 2.95 -0.60 -10.32
CA ARG A 73 4.29 -0.67 -10.92
C ARG A 73 4.32 -0.15 -12.35
N GLN A 74 3.31 -0.45 -13.17
CA GLN A 74 3.16 0.13 -14.52
C GLN A 74 3.05 1.66 -14.47
N LEU A 75 2.42 2.21 -13.43
CA LEU A 75 2.36 3.64 -13.16
C LEU A 75 3.68 4.21 -12.58
N LYS A 76 4.77 3.42 -12.54
CA LYS A 76 6.07 3.78 -11.95
C LYS A 76 5.97 4.19 -10.48
N LEU A 77 5.06 3.54 -9.73
CA LEU A 77 4.93 3.71 -8.29
C LEU A 77 5.54 2.51 -7.57
N ASP A 78 6.14 2.78 -6.41
CA ASP A 78 6.60 1.72 -5.53
C ASP A 78 5.39 1.10 -4.83
N CYS A 79 5.20 -0.20 -5.02
CA CYS A 79 4.14 -0.97 -4.37
C CYS A 79 4.72 -2.21 -3.70
N GLN A 80 4.48 -2.32 -2.39
CA GLN A 80 4.82 -3.45 -1.55
C GLN A 80 3.55 -4.23 -1.23
N VAL A 81 3.67 -5.55 -1.20
CA VAL A 81 2.57 -6.43 -0.79
C VAL A 81 3.00 -7.13 0.47
N VAL A 82 2.12 -7.23 1.45
CA VAL A 82 2.45 -7.77 2.77
C VAL A 82 1.56 -8.98 3.02
N ALA A 83 2.13 -10.06 3.55
CA ALA A 83 1.33 -11.23 3.87
C ALA A 83 0.39 -10.93 5.05
N PRO A 84 -0.89 -11.37 4.99
CA PRO A 84 -1.84 -11.26 6.11
C PRO A 84 -1.24 -11.74 7.44
N SER A 85 -0.49 -12.84 7.40
CA SER A 85 0.13 -13.47 8.58
C SER A 85 1.22 -12.63 9.25
N LEU A 86 1.78 -11.63 8.57
CA LEU A 86 2.86 -10.77 9.07
C LEU A 86 2.32 -9.45 9.64
N ILE A 87 1.02 -9.18 9.47
CA ILE A 87 0.38 -7.98 10.01
C ILE A 87 -0.16 -8.32 11.40
N PRO A 88 0.27 -7.61 12.46
CA PRO A 88 -0.26 -7.82 13.79
C PRO A 88 -1.72 -7.35 13.85
N LYS A 89 -2.67 -8.29 13.67
CA LYS A 89 -4.11 -8.04 13.79
C LYS A 89 -4.57 -8.34 15.22
N LYS A 90 -5.36 -7.44 15.80
CA LYS A 90 -6.04 -7.70 17.09
C LYS A 90 -7.28 -8.56 16.83
N PRO A 91 -7.38 -9.79 17.39
CA PRO A 91 -8.57 -10.60 17.25
C PRO A 91 -9.75 -9.98 18.01
N GLY A 92 -10.94 -9.94 17.39
CA GLY A 92 -12.21 -9.59 18.08
C GLY A 92 -12.94 -8.33 17.61
N GLU A 93 -12.49 -7.62 16.57
CA GLU A 93 -13.19 -6.43 16.08
C GLU A 93 -14.13 -6.75 14.91
N ARG A 94 -15.43 -6.51 15.15
CA ARG A 94 -16.56 -6.73 14.21
C ARG A 94 -17.09 -5.44 13.58
N VAL A 95 -16.32 -4.35 13.63
CA VAL A 95 -16.67 -3.06 13.01
C VAL A 95 -15.77 -2.89 11.79
N LYS A 96 -16.33 -2.43 10.65
CA LYS A 96 -15.65 -2.16 9.37
C LYS A 96 -14.15 -1.91 9.55
N THR A 97 -13.38 -2.98 9.34
CA THR A 97 -11.94 -3.04 9.63
C THR A 97 -11.14 -2.25 8.59
N ASP A 98 -11.74 -1.99 7.44
CA ASP A 98 -11.07 -1.45 6.25
C ASP A 98 -10.35 -0.12 6.51
N ARG A 99 -11.00 0.79 7.25
CA ARG A 99 -10.39 2.05 7.66
C ARG A 99 -9.21 1.83 8.61
N ARG A 100 -9.36 0.95 9.60
CA ARG A 100 -8.34 0.75 10.65
C ARG A 100 -7.14 0.01 10.09
N ASP A 101 -7.38 -0.97 9.22
CA ASP A 101 -6.36 -1.77 8.57
C ASP A 101 -5.57 -0.89 7.59
N ALA A 102 -6.23 -0.07 6.77
CA ALA A 102 -5.54 0.90 5.92
C ALA A 102 -4.65 1.88 6.72
N LEU A 103 -5.16 2.43 7.83
CA LEU A 103 -4.38 3.32 8.71
C LEU A 103 -3.18 2.60 9.33
N SER A 104 -3.38 1.36 9.80
CA SER A 104 -2.33 0.57 10.44
C SER A 104 -1.25 0.20 9.44
N LEU A 105 -1.63 -0.21 8.22
CA LEU A 105 -0.72 -0.46 7.11
C LEU A 105 0.12 0.76 6.79
N ALA A 106 -0.49 1.94 6.60
CA ALA A 106 0.25 3.16 6.31
C ALA A 106 1.25 3.51 7.42
N ARG A 107 0.87 3.32 8.69
CA ARG A 107 1.75 3.55 9.85
C ARG A 107 2.92 2.57 9.90
N LEU A 108 2.65 1.27 9.82
CA LEU A 108 3.66 0.21 9.90
C LEU A 108 4.61 0.28 8.70
N HIS A 109 4.10 0.61 7.51
CA HIS A 109 4.91 0.79 6.31
C HIS A 109 5.90 1.95 6.47
N ARG A 110 5.43 3.08 7.04
CA ARG A 110 6.28 4.23 7.36
C ARG A 110 7.30 3.91 8.44
N ALA A 111 6.95 3.07 9.42
CA ALA A 111 7.87 2.59 10.45
C ALA A 111 8.91 1.59 9.91
N GLY A 112 8.70 1.03 8.72
CA GLY A 112 9.54 -0.04 8.19
C GLY A 112 9.33 -1.39 8.89
N GLU A 113 8.22 -1.54 9.63
CA GLU A 113 7.87 -2.74 10.39
C GLU A 113 7.10 -3.78 9.54
N LEU A 114 6.70 -3.43 8.32
CA LEU A 114 6.08 -4.37 7.40
C LEU A 114 7.14 -5.15 6.62
N SER A 115 6.96 -6.47 6.58
CA SER A 115 7.77 -7.37 5.77
C SER A 115 7.11 -7.56 4.39
N PRO A 116 7.64 -6.96 3.32
CA PRO A 116 7.07 -7.12 1.99
C PRO A 116 7.32 -8.55 1.48
N VAL A 117 6.28 -9.14 0.92
CA VAL A 117 6.35 -10.34 0.10
C VAL A 117 6.89 -9.95 -1.27
N TRP A 118 7.91 -10.68 -1.70
CA TRP A 118 8.45 -10.51 -3.04
C TRP A 118 7.46 -11.07 -4.07
N ILE A 119 7.04 -10.21 -4.99
CA ILE A 119 6.19 -10.61 -6.13
C ILE A 119 7.06 -10.57 -7.39
N PRO A 120 7.24 -11.72 -8.08
CA PRO A 120 7.88 -11.75 -9.38
C PRO A 120 7.08 -10.87 -10.33
N ASP A 121 7.73 -9.87 -10.92
CA ASP A 121 7.19 -9.20 -12.08
C ASP A 121 7.20 -10.18 -13.27
N GLU A 122 6.14 -10.20 -14.07
CA GLU A 122 6.12 -10.99 -15.32
C GLU A 122 7.05 -10.42 -16.40
N ALA A 123 7.54 -9.19 -16.22
CA ALA A 123 8.56 -8.59 -17.04
C ALA A 123 9.89 -8.59 -16.28
N GLY A 124 10.80 -9.48 -16.69
CA GLY A 124 12.13 -9.61 -16.09
C GLY A 124 12.87 -8.28 -15.98
N GLY A 125 13.61 -8.12 -14.86
CA GLY A 125 14.65 -7.11 -14.76
C GLY A 125 14.69 -6.35 -13.44
N VAL A 126 15.60 -6.81 -12.59
CA VAL A 126 16.26 -6.08 -11.50
C VAL A 126 15.51 -6.02 -10.16
N ALA A 127 15.85 -7.02 -9.35
CA ALA A 127 15.93 -6.89 -7.90
C ALA A 127 16.65 -5.57 -7.56
N ARG A 128 15.92 -4.59 -7.02
CA ARG A 128 16.56 -3.57 -6.18
C ARG A 128 16.78 -4.19 -4.82
N SER A 129 17.88 -4.94 -4.73
CA SER A 129 18.63 -5.08 -3.49
C SER A 129 19.08 -3.68 -3.07
N ASP A 130 18.43 -3.12 -2.05
CA ASP A 130 19.08 -2.17 -1.15
C ASP A 130 18.95 -2.74 0.28
N PRO A 131 19.73 -3.78 0.65
CA PRO A 131 20.12 -3.93 2.03
C PRO A 131 21.11 -2.80 2.32
N CYS A 132 20.70 -1.79 3.08
CA CYS A 132 21.66 -0.84 3.62
C CYS A 132 22.42 -1.56 4.74
N ALA A 133 23.52 -2.21 4.37
CA ALA A 133 24.67 -2.55 5.21
C ALA A 133 25.92 -2.48 4.34
#